data_AF-A0A518JLI3-F1
#
_entry.id   AF-A0A518JLI3-F1
#
_cell.length_a   1.000
_cell.length_b   1.000
_cell.length_c   1.000
_cell.angle_alpha   90.00
_cell.angle_beta   90.00
_cell.angle_gamma   90.00
#
_symmetry.space_group_name_H-M   'P 1'
#
loop_
_entity.id
_entity.type
_entity.pdbx_description
1 polymer ?
#
loop_
_entity_poly.entity_id
_entity_poly.type
_entity_poly.pdbx_seq_one_letter_code
_entity_poly.pdbx_strand_id
1 'polypeptide(L)' 'MKTNGLSYNSRKALMVNIGDSAGSEIANLIQRMSAQIDELQRNKVSVTRIVPNQEPQMAGEEPR' A
#
# COMPACT_ATOMS: atom_id res chain seq x y z
N MET A 1 -15.34 8.98 -6.04
CA MET A 1 -14.24 7.99 -5.92
C MET A 1 -13.48 7.98 -7.23
N LYS A 2 -12.15 8.14 -7.21
CA LYS A 2 -11.35 8.02 -8.44
C LYS A 2 -11.42 6.56 -8.90
N THR A 3 -11.65 6.32 -10.19
CA THR A 3 -11.65 4.98 -10.75
C THR A 3 -10.21 4.47 -10.74
N ASN A 4 -9.89 3.53 -9.87
CA ASN A 4 -8.54 3.02 -9.72
C ASN A 4 -8.26 2.03 -10.84
N GLY A 5 -7.59 2.51 -11.88
CA GLY A 5 -7.28 1.75 -13.09
C GLY A 5 -7.19 2.61 -14.34
N LEU A 6 -6.81 1.97 -15.44
CA LEU A 6 -6.71 2.61 -16.73
C LEU A 6 -8.10 2.88 -17.34
N SER A 7 -8.24 4.06 -17.95
CA SER A 7 -9.41 4.37 -18.77
C SER A 7 -9.54 3.38 -19.93
N TYR A 8 -10.74 3.26 -20.50
CA TYR A 8 -10.96 2.42 -21.69
C TYR A 8 -10.01 2.81 -22.84
N ASN A 9 -9.87 4.10 -23.10
CA ASN A 9 -8.99 4.62 -24.16
C ASN A 9 -7.53 4.27 -23.90
N SER A 10 -7.07 4.37 -22.65
CA SER A 10 -5.71 3.99 -22.26
C SER A 10 -5.46 2.49 -22.45
N ARG A 11 -6.43 1.63 -22.11
CA ARG A 11 -6.36 0.19 -22.36
C ARG A 11 -6.30 -0.14 -23.85
N LYS A 12 -7.16 0.49 -24.66
CA LYS A 12 -7.16 0.30 -26.12
C LYS A 12 -5.85 0.79 -26.75
N ALA A 13 -5.30 1.91 -26.29
CA ALA A 13 -4.02 2.39 -26.76
C ALA A 13 -2.89 1.39 -26.49
N LEU A 14 -2.86 0.74 -25.31
CA LEU A 14 -1.88 -0.30 -25.00
C LEU A 14 -2.02 -1.50 -25.94
N MET A 15 -3.24 -2.00 -26.12
CA MET A 15 -3.52 -3.15 -27.00
C MET A 15 -3.14 -2.87 -28.46
N VAL A 16 -3.41 -1.66 -28.95
CA VAL A 16 -3.10 -1.26 -30.34
C VAL A 16 -1.61 -1.07 -30.56
N ASN A 17 -0.91 -0.42 -29.64
CA ASN A 17 0.49 -0.01 -29.86
C ASN A 17 1.53 -1.03 -29.38
N ILE A 18 1.20 -1.86 -28.39
CA ILE A 18 2.11 -2.89 -27.85
C ILE A 18 1.68 -4.30 -28.29
N GLY A 19 0.42 -4.46 -28.70
CA GLY A 19 -0.20 -5.75 -29.04
C GLY A 19 -1.15 -6.22 -27.94
N ASP A 20 -2.14 -7.03 -28.32
CA ASP A 20 -3.27 -7.38 -27.45
C ASP A 20 -2.82 -8.08 -26.17
N SER A 21 -2.01 -9.14 -26.28
CA SER A 21 -1.49 -9.89 -25.13
C SER A 21 -0.65 -9.02 -24.19
N ALA A 22 0.37 -8.34 -24.72
CA ALA A 22 1.28 -7.51 -23.91
C ALA A 22 0.56 -6.29 -23.32
N GLY A 23 -0.33 -5.65 -24.09
CA GLY A 23 -1.13 -4.52 -23.62
C GLY A 23 -2.11 -4.92 -22.51
N SER A 24 -2.71 -6.13 -22.61
CA SER A 24 -3.56 -6.70 -21.58
C SER A 24 -2.77 -7.02 -20.30
N GLU A 25 -1.59 -7.62 -20.42
CA GLU A 25 -0.71 -7.90 -19.27
C GLU A 25 -0.29 -6.62 -18.53
N ILE A 26 0.13 -5.59 -19.26
CA ILE A 26 0.51 -4.30 -18.68
C ILE A 26 -0.68 -3.63 -17.99
N ALA A 27 -1.86 -3.65 -18.61
CA ALA A 27 -3.06 -3.10 -18.00
C ALA A 27 -3.42 -3.82 -16.70
N ASN A 28 -3.33 -5.15 -16.67
CA ASN A 28 -3.57 -5.96 -15.48
C ASN A 28 -2.52 -5.73 -14.38
N LEU A 29 -1.26 -5.50 -14.75
CA LEU A 29 -0.21 -5.15 -13.80
C LEU A 29 -0.48 -3.79 -13.16
N ILE A 30 -0.77 -2.76 -13.97
CA ILE A 30 -1.07 -1.41 -13.48
C ILE A 30 -2.28 -1.43 -12.53
N GLN A 31 -3.32 -2.21 -12.85
CA GLN A 31 -4.49 -2.34 -11.99
C GLN A 31 -4.14 -2.94 -10.62
N ARG A 32 -3.32 -4.01 -10.60
CA ARG A 32 -2.83 -4.62 -9.35
C ARG A 32 -1.97 -3.65 -8.53
N MET A 33 -1.09 -2.89 -9.19
CA MET A 33 -0.26 -1.89 -8.52
C MET A 33 -1.10 -0.74 -7.94
N SER A 34 -2.10 -0.26 -8.66
CA SER A 34 -3.00 0.78 -8.14
C SER A 34 -3.70 0.33 -6.86
N ALA A 35 -4.22 -0.90 -6.83
CA ALA A 35 -4.87 -1.46 -5.65
C ALA A 35 -3.91 -1.57 -4.45
N GLN A 36 -2.67 -2.01 -4.68
CA GLN A 36 -1.63 -2.07 -3.64
C GLN A 36 -1.26 -0.68 -3.11
N ILE A 37 -1.18 0.33 -3.98
CA ILE A 37 -0.90 1.71 -3.57
C ILE A 37 -2.05 2.25 -2.71
N ASP A 38 -3.30 1.99 -3.07
CA ASP A 38 -4.46 2.40 -2.27
C ASP A 38 -4.45 1.74 -0.89
N GLU A 39 -4.11 0.46 -0.83
CA GLU A 39 -3.96 -0.28 0.42
C GLU A 39 -2.85 0.31 1.29
N LEU A 40 -1.68 0.58 0.71
CA LEU A 40 -0.58 1.24 1.41
C LEU A 40 -0.94 2.64 1.89
N GLN A 41 -1.72 3.41 1.11
CA GLN A 41 -2.20 4.73 1.52
C GLN A 41 -3.16 4.66 2.70
N ARG A 42 -4.04 3.64 2.74
CA ARG A 42 -4.94 3.40 3.88
C ARG A 42 -4.18 2.96 5.13
N ASN A 43 -3.12 2.17 4.96
CA ASN A 43 -2.36 1.55 6.04
C ASN A 43 -1.10 2.35 6.46
N LYS A 44 -0.88 3.54 5.89
CA LYS A 44 0.33 4.37 6.10
C LYS A 44 0.44 5.02 7.48
N VAL A 45 -0.44 4.70 8.43
CA VAL A 45 -0.19 4.96 9.84
C VAL A 45 0.42 3.69 10.39
N SER A 46 1.76 3.67 10.54
CA SER A 46 2.41 2.68 11.39
C SER A 46 1.70 2.74 12.73
N VAL A 47 0.89 1.73 13.05
CA VAL A 47 0.23 1.63 14.35
C VAL A 47 1.34 1.36 15.35
N THR A 48 1.93 2.42 15.90
CA THR A 48 2.76 2.31 17.09
C THR A 48 1.82 1.83 18.18
N ARG A 49 1.92 0.55 18.54
CA ARG A 49 1.15 -0.02 19.64
C ARG A 49 1.57 0.70 20.92
N ILE A 50 0.80 1.70 21.34
CA ILE A 50 0.95 2.27 22.68
C ILE A 50 0.54 1.15 23.64
N VAL A 51 1.49 0.64 24.41
CA VAL A 51 1.23 -0.30 25.50
C VAL A 51 1.21 0.53 26.78
N PRO A 52 0.04 0.84 27.37
CA PRO A 52 -0.01 1.47 28.68
C PRO A 52 0.41 0.44 29.73
N ASN A 53 1.31 0.86 30.62
CA ASN A 53 1.75 0.20 31.85
C ASN A 53 2.85 -0.85 31.71
N GLN A 54 4.10 -0.38 31.61
CA GLN A 54 5.15 -0.88 32.48
C GLN A 54 5.75 0.32 33.21
N GLU A 55 5.22 0.63 34.39
CA GLU A 55 6.02 1.37 35.37
C GLU A 55 7.32 0.59 35.59
N PRO A 56 8.50 1.24 35.54
CA PRO A 56 9.71 0.61 36.04
C PRO A 56 9.55 0.41 37.55
N GLN A 57 9.06 -0.78 37.93
CA GLN A 57 9.16 -1.26 39.30
C GLN A 57 10.64 -1.32 39.69
N MET A 58 11.02 -0.37 40.54
CA MET A 58 12.07 -0.45 41.57
C MET A 58 13.40 -1.09 41.14
N ALA A 59 14.34 -0.25 40.73
CA ALA A 59 15.77 -0.51 40.91
C ALA A 59 16.43 0.79 41.39
N GLY A 60 16.07 1.23 42.59
CA GLY A 60 16.64 2.39 43.27
C GLY A 60 17.17 1.98 44.64
N GLU A 61 18.49 1.77 44.66
CA GLU A 61 19.41 2.12 45.75
C GLU A 61 19.25 1.41 47.12
N GLU A 62 20.18 0.49 47.39
CA GLU A 62 20.66 0.23 48.76
C GLU A 62 21.23 1.51 49.38
N PRO A 63 20.89 1.82 50.65
CA PRO A 63 21.75 2.66 51.47
C PRO A 63 22.12 1.97 52.80
N ARG A 64 23.42 1.67 52.90
CA ARG A 64 24.29 1.56 54.09
C ARG A 64 24.24 0.30 54.96
#